data_AF-A0A918MK77-F1
#
_entry.id   AF-A0A918MK77-F1
#
_cell.length_a   1.000
_cell.length_b   1.000
_cell.length_c   1.000
_cell.angle_alpha   90.00
_cell.angle_beta   90.00
_cell.angle_gamma   90.00
#
_symmetry.space_group_name_H-M   'P 1'
#
loop_
_entity.id
_entity.type
_entity.pdbx_description
1 polymer ?
#
loop_
_entity_poly.entity_id
_entity_poly.type
_entity_poly.pdbx_seq_one_letter_code
_entity_poly.pdbx_strand_id
1 'polypeptide(L)'
;MRWAADAVATMREGARVRLDYSARSLWRVDRMIEEISREGPPYVAVEHVLRGLGAYAGEVLVRETGAEWWATGGEHWVRTPDGRLWDPIDEARRCFGGQGSLRLLCRDATARG
;
A
#
# COMPACT_ATOMS: atom_id res chain seq x y z
N MET A 1 -6.35 -3.60 -15.17
CA MET A 1 -6.01 -4.29 -13.91
C MET A 1 -7.20 -4.20 -12.96
N ARG A 2 -7.86 -5.32 -12.65
CA ARG A 2 -9.13 -5.36 -11.90
C ARG A 2 -8.95 -5.83 -10.44
N TRP A 3 -7.90 -6.61 -10.18
CA TRP A 3 -7.64 -7.22 -8.88
C TRP A 3 -7.33 -6.22 -7.75
N ALA A 4 -6.51 -5.20 -7.98
CA ALA A 4 -6.20 -4.19 -6.96
C ALA A 4 -7.46 -3.39 -6.54
N ALA A 5 -8.33 -3.09 -7.52
CA ALA A 5 -9.60 -2.42 -7.26
C ALA A 5 -10.58 -3.31 -6.47
N ASP A 6 -10.65 -4.61 -6.79
CA ASP A 6 -11.52 -5.58 -6.10
C ASP A 6 -11.07 -5.82 -4.63
N ALA A 7 -9.75 -5.88 -4.39
CA ALA A 7 -9.19 -5.98 -3.04
C ALA A 7 -9.51 -4.73 -2.20
N VAL A 8 -9.39 -3.54 -2.78
CA VAL A 8 -9.73 -2.26 -2.11
C VAL A 8 -11.24 -2.13 -1.88
N ALA A 9 -12.09 -2.60 -2.80
CA ALA A 9 -13.54 -2.62 -2.62
C ALA A 9 -13.94 -3.48 -1.41
N THR A 10 -13.34 -4.66 -1.26
CA THR A 10 -13.58 -5.56 -0.13
C THR A 10 -13.20 -4.93 1.22
N MET A 11 -12.09 -4.17 1.27
CA MET A 11 -11.68 -3.46 2.49
C MET A 11 -12.61 -2.28 2.86
N ARG A 12 -13.21 -1.61 1.87
CA ARG A 12 -14.16 -0.50 2.11
C ARG A 12 -15.44 -0.96 2.81
N GLU A 13 -15.92 -2.15 2.46
CA GLU A 13 -17.16 -2.71 3.03
C GLU A 13 -16.98 -3.13 4.49
N GLY A 14 -15.79 -3.60 4.88
CA GLY A 14 -15.50 -4.05 6.25
C GLY A 14 -15.22 -2.93 7.27
N ALA A 15 -14.59 -1.83 6.85
CA ALA A 15 -14.03 -0.83 7.79
C ALA A 15 -14.78 0.51 7.88
N ARG A 16 -15.72 0.82 6.98
CA ARG A 16 -16.34 2.17 6.81
C ARG A 16 -15.32 3.34 6.74
N VAL A 17 -14.03 3.07 6.53
CA VAL A 17 -13.04 4.13 6.36
C VAL A 17 -13.10 4.62 4.92
N ARG A 18 -13.45 5.90 4.73
CA ARG A 18 -13.28 6.59 3.45
C ARG A 18 -11.79 6.71 3.16
N LEU A 19 -11.23 5.67 2.57
CA LEU A 19 -10.00 5.68 1.82
C LEU A 19 -10.29 6.49 0.56
N ASP A 20 -9.81 7.72 0.48
CA ASP A 20 -10.13 8.68 -0.60
C ASP A 20 -9.07 8.69 -1.70
N TYR A 21 -8.14 7.72 -1.68
CA TYR A 21 -6.98 7.62 -2.55
C TYR A 21 -6.04 8.85 -2.49
N SER A 22 -6.08 9.64 -1.41
CA SER A 22 -5.12 10.73 -1.20
C SER A 22 -3.85 10.26 -0.50
N ALA A 23 -2.71 10.93 -0.72
CA ALA A 23 -1.50 10.72 0.08
C ALA A 23 -1.75 10.79 1.61
N ARG A 24 -2.68 11.68 2.04
CA ARG A 24 -3.03 11.83 3.46
C ARG A 24 -3.69 10.59 4.05
N SER A 25 -4.45 9.83 3.25
CA SER A 25 -5.12 8.61 3.70
C SER A 25 -4.13 7.52 4.15
N LEU A 26 -2.89 7.54 3.64
CA LEU A 26 -1.85 6.56 3.97
C LEU A 26 -1.43 6.62 5.44
N TRP A 27 -1.57 7.77 6.11
CA TRP A 27 -1.37 7.84 7.55
C TRP A 27 -2.36 6.95 8.32
N ARG A 28 -3.64 6.90 7.89
CA ARG A 28 -4.62 6.00 8.51
C ARG A 28 -4.29 4.55 8.22
N VAL A 29 -3.76 4.24 7.04
CA VAL A 29 -3.36 2.88 6.69
C VAL A 29 -2.17 2.43 7.53
N ASP A 30 -1.12 3.25 7.68
CA ASP A 30 0.00 2.97 8.58
C ASP A 30 -0.50 2.68 10.01
N ARG A 31 -1.48 3.46 10.50
CA ARG A 31 -2.10 3.24 11.81
C ARG A 31 -2.87 1.93 11.92
N MET A 32 -3.63 1.54 10.90
CA MET A 32 -4.31 0.24 10.88
C MET A 32 -3.31 -0.91 10.93
N ILE A 33 -2.23 -0.83 10.15
CA ILE A 33 -1.18 -1.86 10.14
C ILE A 33 -0.53 -1.97 11.51
N GLU A 34 -0.23 -0.83 12.15
CA GLU A 34 0.34 -0.79 13.50
C GLU A 34 -0.63 -1.39 14.55
N GLU A 35 -1.92 -1.10 14.44
CA GLU A 35 -2.96 -1.67 15.32
C GLU A 35 -3.06 -3.19 15.17
N ILE A 36 -3.09 -3.70 13.93
CA ILE A 36 -3.07 -5.15 13.65
C ILE A 36 -1.78 -5.79 14.20
N SER A 37 -0.62 -5.14 14.02
CA SER A 37 0.67 -5.64 14.51
C SER A 37 0.70 -5.79 16.03
N ARG A 38 0.11 -4.84 16.77
CA ARG A 38 0.02 -4.90 18.25
C ARG A 38 -0.83 -6.05 18.76
N GLU A 39 -1.80 -6.53 18.00
CA GLU A 39 -2.57 -7.73 18.35
C GLU A 39 -1.74 -9.02 18.24
N GLY A 40 -0.54 -8.94 17.63
CA GLY A 40 0.40 -10.05 17.50
C GLY A 40 -0.07 -11.25 16.66
N PRO A 41 -0.86 -11.08 15.57
CA PRO A 41 -1.27 -12.21 14.76
C PRO A 41 -0.07 -12.81 14.01
N PRO A 42 -0.07 -14.11 13.71
CA PRO A 42 0.91 -14.69 12.82
C PRO A 42 0.75 -14.08 11.41
N TYR A 43 1.88 -13.84 10.71
CA TYR A 43 1.88 -13.17 9.41
C TYR A 43 0.92 -13.81 8.39
N VAL A 44 0.85 -15.14 8.35
CA VAL A 44 -0.04 -15.89 7.44
C VAL A 44 -1.52 -15.53 7.60
N ALA A 45 -1.94 -15.10 8.79
CA ALA A 45 -3.32 -14.69 9.04
C ALA A 45 -3.65 -13.29 8.50
N VAL A 46 -2.62 -12.45 8.28
CA VAL A 46 -2.76 -11.05 7.85
C VAL A 46 -2.22 -10.79 6.46
N GLU A 47 -1.55 -11.76 5.83
CA GLU A 47 -0.90 -11.61 4.52
C GLU A 47 -1.83 -11.00 3.47
N HIS A 48 -3.06 -11.50 3.35
CA HIS A 48 -4.02 -11.00 2.37
C HIS A 48 -4.45 -9.56 2.65
N VAL A 49 -4.63 -9.20 3.92
CA VAL A 49 -4.99 -7.83 4.34
C VAL A 49 -3.84 -6.87 4.06
N LEU A 50 -2.61 -7.25 4.43
CA LEU A 50 -1.42 -6.42 4.16
C LEU A 50 -1.19 -6.24 2.67
N ARG A 51 -1.42 -7.29 1.87
CA ARG A 51 -1.39 -7.19 0.40
C ARG A 51 -2.43 -6.19 -0.12
N GLY A 52 -3.65 -6.20 0.42
CA GLY A 52 -4.69 -5.23 0.07
C GLY A 52 -4.33 -3.79 0.44
N LEU A 53 -3.75 -3.59 1.64
CA LEU A 53 -3.28 -2.28 2.10
C LEU A 53 -2.10 -1.75 1.28
N GLY A 54 -1.16 -2.61 0.93
CA GLY A 54 -0.07 -2.26 0.01
C GLY A 54 -0.58 -1.95 -1.39
N ALA A 55 -1.53 -2.72 -1.93
CA ALA A 55 -2.17 -2.41 -3.20
C ALA A 55 -2.88 -1.04 -3.17
N TYR A 56 -3.57 -0.72 -2.08
CA TYR A 56 -4.15 0.62 -1.90
C TYR A 56 -3.08 1.72 -1.93
N ALA A 57 -1.94 1.51 -1.26
CA ALA A 57 -0.85 2.49 -1.31
C ALA A 57 -0.27 2.65 -2.71
N GLY A 58 -0.08 1.56 -3.46
CA GLY A 58 0.36 1.65 -4.85
C GLY A 58 -0.64 2.40 -5.74
N GLU A 59 -1.93 2.22 -5.50
CA GLU A 59 -3.00 2.99 -6.15
C GLU A 59 -2.93 4.49 -5.82
N VAL A 60 -2.56 4.86 -4.59
CA VAL A 60 -2.27 6.27 -4.24
C VAL A 60 -1.05 6.78 -5.01
N LEU A 61 0.05 6.02 -5.05
CA LEU A 61 1.27 6.41 -5.77
C LEU A 61 1.00 6.66 -7.26
N VAL A 62 0.29 5.75 -7.93
CA VAL A 62 -0.12 5.89 -9.34
C VAL A 62 -0.84 7.23 -9.57
N ARG A 63 -1.76 7.61 -8.68
CA ARG A 63 -2.51 8.87 -8.81
C ARG A 63 -1.69 10.11 -8.49
N GLU A 64 -0.82 10.05 -7.48
CA GLU A 64 -0.03 11.20 -7.02
C GLU A 64 1.17 11.49 -7.93
N THR A 65 1.66 10.49 -8.66
CA THR A 65 2.92 10.59 -9.43
C THR A 65 2.77 10.33 -10.92
N GLY A 66 1.63 9.80 -11.38
CA GLY A 66 1.48 9.29 -12.75
C GLY A 66 2.26 7.99 -12.99
N ALA A 67 2.65 7.29 -11.93
CA ALA A 67 3.30 5.98 -12.01
C ALA A 67 2.39 4.92 -12.63
N GLU A 68 2.98 3.81 -13.06
CA GLU A 68 2.26 2.66 -13.58
C GLU A 68 2.59 1.41 -12.77
N TRP A 69 1.62 0.52 -12.60
CA TRP A 69 1.90 -0.80 -12.06
C TRP A 69 2.67 -1.63 -13.08
N TRP A 70 3.70 -2.31 -12.58
CA TRP A 70 4.50 -3.26 -13.32
C TRP A 70 4.43 -4.61 -12.60
N ALA A 71 3.86 -5.61 -13.25
CA ALA A 71 3.78 -6.96 -12.72
C ALA A 71 4.67 -7.90 -13.54
N THR A 72 5.72 -8.44 -12.94
CA THR A 72 6.61 -9.43 -13.56
C THR A 72 6.86 -10.57 -12.59
N GLY A 73 6.64 -11.82 -13.02
CA GLY A 73 6.96 -12.99 -12.19
C GLY A 73 6.14 -13.13 -10.90
N GLY A 74 4.98 -12.47 -10.80
CA GLY A 74 4.13 -12.49 -9.59
C GLY A 74 4.44 -11.38 -8.58
N GLU A 75 5.52 -10.62 -8.79
CA GLU A 75 5.82 -9.41 -8.03
C GLU A 75 5.07 -8.21 -8.62
N HIS A 76 4.65 -7.28 -7.77
CA HIS A 76 3.87 -6.11 -8.16
C HIS A 76 4.60 -4.85 -7.72
N TRP A 77 5.22 -4.19 -8.68
CA TRP A 77 5.95 -2.95 -8.50
C TRP A 77 5.12 -1.76 -9.00
N VAL A 78 5.37 -0.58 -8.45
CA VAL A 78 4.92 0.70 -9.02
C VAL A 78 6.14 1.39 -9.60
N ARG A 79 6.09 1.70 -10.90
CA ARG A 79 7.15 2.39 -11.61
C ARG A 79 6.78 3.86 -11.80
N THR A 80 7.51 4.76 -11.15
CA THR A 80 7.34 6.21 -11.33
C THR A 80 7.88 6.67 -12.70
N PRO A 81 7.45 7.84 -13.23
CA PRO A 81 7.89 8.31 -14.55
C PRO A 81 9.42 8.51 -14.70
N ASP A 82 10.11 8.75 -13.59
CA ASP A 82 11.58 8.81 -13.52
C ASP A 82 12.26 7.43 -13.60
N GLY A 83 11.48 6.35 -13.68
CA GLY A 83 11.93 4.98 -13.84
C GLY A 83 12.20 4.22 -12.54
N ARG A 84 12.07 4.86 -11.36
CA ARG A 84 12.26 4.17 -10.07
C ARG A 84 11.14 3.16 -9.82
N LEU A 85 11.48 2.07 -9.14
CA LEU A 85 10.56 1.01 -8.76
C LEU A 85 10.29 1.07 -7.26
N TRP A 86 9.02 0.88 -6.90
CA TRP A 86 8.53 0.90 -5.53
C TRP A 86 7.71 -0.35 -5.29
N ASP A 87 7.93 -1.03 -4.15
CA ASP A 87 7.10 -2.17 -3.74
C ASP A 87 6.21 -1.78 -2.56
N PRO A 88 4.99 -1.30 -2.82
CA PRO A 88 4.08 -0.92 -1.76
C PRO A 88 3.50 -2.13 -1.01
N ILE A 89 3.57 -3.34 -1.58
CA ILE A 89 3.13 -4.59 -0.93
C ILE A 89 4.17 -5.01 0.10
N ASP A 90 5.45 -5.03 -0.27
CA ASP A 90 6.53 -5.30 0.68
C ASP A 90 6.62 -4.19 1.73
N GLU A 91 6.43 -2.91 1.37
CA GLU A 91 6.44 -1.84 2.37
C GLU A 91 5.31 -2.00 3.41
N ALA A 92 4.13 -2.48 3.02
CA ALA A 92 3.06 -2.81 3.98
C ALA A 92 3.47 -3.96 4.92
N ARG A 93 4.17 -4.98 4.40
CA ARG A 93 4.73 -6.07 5.20
C ARG A 93 5.81 -5.56 6.17
N ARG A 94 6.71 -4.70 5.70
CA ARG A 94 7.74 -4.09 6.55
C ARG A 94 7.05 -3.28 7.65
N CYS A 95 6.04 -2.47 7.30
CA CYS A 95 5.32 -1.62 8.25
C CYS A 95 4.68 -2.47 9.36
N PHE A 96 4.10 -3.62 9.01
CA PHE A 96 3.58 -4.60 9.98
C PHE A 96 4.67 -5.13 10.91
N GLY A 97 5.89 -5.36 10.40
CA GLY A 97 7.07 -5.70 11.20
C GLY A 97 7.68 -4.54 12.00
N GLY A 98 7.03 -3.37 12.03
CA GLY A 98 7.53 -2.17 12.70
C GLY A 98 8.63 -1.43 11.94
N GLN A 99 8.82 -1.73 10.65
CA GLN A 99 9.86 -1.16 9.81
C GLN A 99 9.22 -0.48 8.59
N GLY A 100 9.42 0.81 8.36
CA GLY A 100 8.85 1.46 7.17
C GLY A 100 7.45 2.05 7.36
N SER A 101 6.94 2.68 6.31
CA SER A 101 5.71 3.48 6.31
C SER A 101 5.27 3.75 4.88
N LEU A 102 4.01 3.44 4.58
CA LEU A 102 3.42 3.70 3.27
C LEU A 102 3.35 5.20 2.99
N ARG A 103 3.13 6.02 4.02
CA ARG A 103 3.19 7.48 3.90
C ARG A 103 4.60 7.96 3.52
N LEU A 104 5.65 7.40 4.12
CA LEU A 104 7.03 7.78 3.79
C LEU A 104 7.42 7.30 2.39
N LEU A 105 7.04 6.07 2.02
CA LEU A 105 7.20 5.56 0.67
C LEU A 105 6.52 6.48 -0.36
N CYS A 106 5.28 6.91 -0.10
CA CYS A 106 4.58 7.85 -0.99
C CYS A 106 5.29 9.21 -1.05
N ARG A 107 5.69 9.76 0.10
CA ARG A 107 6.44 11.03 0.14
C ARG A 107 7.72 10.94 -0.69
N ASP A 108 8.46 9.85 -0.58
CA ASP A 108 9.75 9.66 -1.26
C ASP A 108 9.56 9.39 -2.76
N ALA A 109 8.42 8.81 -3.16
CA ALA A 109 8.02 8.64 -4.56
C ALA A 109 7.53 9.95 -5.21
N THR A 110 6.94 10.86 -4.43
CA THR A 110 6.46 12.17 -4.92
C THR A 110 7.55 13.25 -4.86
N ALA A 111 8.58 13.07 -4.04
CA ALA A 111 9.75 13.96 -4.03
C ALA A 111 10.48 13.85 -5.37
N ARG A 112 10.45 14.92 -6.17
CA ARG A 112 11.18 15.00 -7.45
C ARG A 112 12.66 14.69 -7.20
N GLY A 113 13.18 13.70 -7.95
CA GLY A 113 14.62 13.56 -8.18
C GLY A 113 15.16 14.73 -8.99
#